data_AF-A0A7Z2S4U8-F1
#
_entry.id   AF-A0A7Z2S4U8-F1
#
_cell.length_a   1.000
_cell.length_b   1.000
_cell.length_c   1.000
_cell.angle_alpha   90.00
_cell.angle_beta   90.00
_cell.angle_gamma   90.00
#
_symmetry.space_group_name_H-M   'P 1'
#
loop_
_entity.id
_entity.type
_entity.pdbx_description
1 polymer ?
#
loop_
_entity_poly.entity_id
_entity_poly.type
_entity_poly.pdbx_seq_one_letter_code
_entity_poly.pdbx_strand_id
1 'polypeptide(L)'
;MAQASYRELAARARQEADVATLANVRERALRAEAAWLEMAARQDRNEQARIARAPADHDAAARTGTEQGESDGNAADTPAIPLR
;
A
#
# COMPACT_ATOMS: atom_id res chain seq x y z
N MET A 1 -11.76 -7.96 6.90
CA MET A 1 -10.73 -9.00 7.08
C MET A 1 -9.37 -8.34 6.92
N ALA A 2 -8.41 -8.61 7.80
CA ALA A 2 -7.06 -8.05 7.67
C ALA A 2 -6.34 -8.66 6.46
N GLN A 3 -5.61 -7.85 5.69
CA GLN A 3 -4.79 -8.33 4.59
C GLN A 3 -3.52 -8.99 5.14
N ALA A 4 -3.15 -10.16 4.61
CA ALA A 4 -1.92 -10.85 5.00
C ALA A 4 -0.69 -10.02 4.63
N SER A 5 0.30 -9.99 5.52
CA SER A 5 1.59 -9.37 5.29
C SER A 5 2.40 -10.14 4.25
N TYR A 6 3.36 -9.46 3.62
CA TYR A 6 4.26 -10.11 2.65
C TYR A 6 5.07 -11.26 3.27
N ARG A 7 5.40 -11.19 4.57
CA ARG A 7 6.10 -12.30 5.27
C ARG A 7 5.20 -13.51 5.47
N GLU A 8 3.92 -13.31 5.78
CA GLU A 8 2.96 -14.42 5.88
C GLU A 8 2.72 -15.08 4.52
N LEU A 9 2.65 -14.29 3.45
CA LEU A 9 2.55 -14.81 2.07
C LEU A 9 3.80 -15.61 1.68
N ALA A 10 5.00 -15.15 2.05
CA ALA A 10 6.24 -15.89 1.84
C ALA A 10 6.24 -17.22 2.61
N ALA A 11 5.86 -17.21 3.89
CA ALA A 11 5.81 -18.41 4.71
C ALA A 11 4.82 -19.44 4.17
N ARG A 12 3.66 -18.99 3.66
CA ARG A 12 2.71 -19.86 2.98
C ARG A 12 3.29 -20.48 1.72
N ALA A 13 3.94 -19.68 0.87
CA ALA A 13 4.58 -20.19 -0.34
C ALA A 13 5.68 -21.22 -0.02
N ARG A 14 6.41 -21.03 1.09
CA ARG A 14 7.37 -22.02 1.58
C ARG A 14 6.70 -23.33 2.00
N GLN A 15 5.61 -23.26 2.77
CA GLN A 15 4.84 -24.46 3.14
C GLN A 15 4.31 -25.20 1.91
N GLU A 16 3.84 -24.47 0.89
CA GLU A 16 3.41 -25.06 -0.38
C GLU A 16 4.57 -25.78 -1.10
N ALA A 17 5.78 -25.22 -1.07
CA ALA A 17 6.97 -25.86 -1.63
C ALA A 17 7.36 -27.13 -0.85
N ASP A 18 7.20 -27.13 0.47
CA ASP A 18 7.57 -28.25 1.34
C ASP A 18 6.63 -29.46 1.15
N VAL A 19 5.34 -29.23 0.90
CA VAL A 19 4.35 -30.29 0.63
C VAL A 19 4.23 -30.68 -0.85
N ALA A 20 4.85 -29.92 -1.76
CA ALA A 20 4.74 -30.16 -3.19
C ALA A 20 5.44 -31.47 -3.59
N THR A 21 4.68 -32.37 -4.21
CA THR A 21 5.20 -33.63 -4.78
C THR A 21 5.72 -33.46 -6.21
N LEU A 22 5.28 -32.41 -6.91
CA LEU A 22 5.73 -32.09 -8.27
C LEU A 22 6.81 -31.01 -8.23
N ALA A 23 7.92 -31.26 -8.94
CA ALA A 23 9.07 -30.35 -8.99
C ALA A 23 8.69 -28.95 -9.53
N ASN A 24 7.88 -28.88 -10.59
CA ASN A 24 7.44 -27.62 -11.18
C ASN A 24 6.59 -26.78 -10.21
N VAL A 25 5.78 -27.42 -9.37
CA VAL A 25 4.97 -26.76 -8.34
C VAL A 25 5.87 -26.23 -7.24
N ARG A 26 6.83 -27.05 -6.77
CA ARG A 26 7.82 -26.65 -5.78
C ARG A 26 8.63 -25.43 -6.25
N GLU A 27 9.15 -25.47 -7.48
CA GLU A 27 9.92 -24.36 -8.05
C GLU A 27 9.10 -23.07 -8.18
N ARG A 28 7.83 -23.19 -8.61
CA ARG A 28 6.93 -22.03 -8.67
C ARG A 28 6.68 -21.45 -7.27
N ALA A 29 6.47 -22.30 -6.27
CA ALA A 29 6.25 -21.89 -4.89
C ALA A 29 7.49 -21.19 -4.30
N LEU A 30 8.69 -21.73 -4.54
CA LEU A 30 9.95 -21.08 -4.13
C LEU A 30 10.17 -19.72 -4.82
N ARG A 31 9.82 -19.59 -6.11
CA ARG A 31 9.87 -18.29 -6.79
C ARG A 31 8.86 -17.29 -6.21
N ALA A 32 7.69 -17.76 -5.81
CA ALA A 32 6.72 -16.91 -5.13
C ALA A 32 7.22 -16.46 -3.75
N GLU A 33 7.78 -17.37 -2.95
CA GLU A 33 8.44 -17.04 -1.67
C GLU A 33 9.48 -15.92 -1.86
N ALA A 34 10.38 -16.07 -2.83
CA ALA A 34 11.41 -15.08 -3.12
C ALA A 34 10.79 -13.70 -3.47
N ALA A 35 9.77 -13.67 -4.33
CA ALA A 35 9.11 -12.42 -4.72
C ALA A 35 8.43 -11.72 -3.52
N TRP A 36 7.78 -12.49 -2.63
CA TRP A 36 7.17 -11.94 -1.43
C TRP A 36 8.21 -11.41 -0.44
N LEU A 37 9.34 -12.10 -0.27
CA LEU A 37 10.45 -11.64 0.57
C LEU A 37 11.07 -10.33 0.03
N GLU A 38 11.22 -10.19 -1.28
CA GLU A 38 11.68 -8.94 -1.88
C GLU A 38 10.73 -7.77 -1.57
N MET A 39 9.42 -8.00 -1.62
CA MET A 39 8.43 -6.97 -1.29
C MET A 39 8.42 -6.64 0.20
N ALA A 40 8.56 -7.63 1.08
CA ALA A 40 8.75 -7.40 2.51
C ALA A 40 9.98 -6.51 2.76
N ALA A 41 11.11 -6.82 2.12
CA ALA A 41 12.34 -6.02 2.25
C ALA A 41 12.18 -4.59 1.70
N ARG A 42 11.40 -4.40 0.61
CA ARG A 42 11.06 -3.06 0.10
C ARG A 42 10.19 -2.29 1.09
N GLN A 43 9.19 -2.95 1.70
CA GLN A 43 8.34 -2.35 2.71
C GLN A 43 9.16 -1.92 3.93
N ASP A 44 10.04 -2.78 4.43
CA ASP A 44 10.92 -2.50 5.58
C ASP A 44 11.83 -1.30 5.30
N ARG A 45 12.41 -1.19 4.10
CA ARG A 45 13.23 -0.02 3.71
C ARG A 45 12.42 1.27 3.65
N ASN A 46 11.20 1.21 3.12
CA ASN A 46 10.33 2.39 3.04
C ASN A 46 9.88 2.84 4.44
N GLU A 47 9.58 1.89 5.32
CA GLU A 47 9.24 2.14 6.72
C GLU A 47 10.40 2.85 7.44
N GLN A 48 11.62 2.30 7.32
CA GLN A 48 12.82 2.91 7.89
C GLN A 48 13.07 4.31 7.34
N ALA A 49 12.91 4.52 6.03
CA ALA A 49 13.04 5.84 5.42
C ALA A 49 11.98 6.82 5.93
N ARG A 50 10.75 6.36 6.20
CA ARG A 50 9.70 7.19 6.81
C ARG A 50 10.08 7.58 8.24
N ILE A 51 10.51 6.63 9.05
CA ILE A 51 10.94 6.87 10.43
C ILE A 51 12.11 7.86 10.47
N ALA A 52 13.11 7.68 9.59
CA ALA A 52 14.27 8.57 9.51
C ALA A 52 13.91 9.99 9.03
N ARG A 53 12.82 10.14 8.27
CA ARG A 53 12.35 11.44 7.76
C ARG A 53 11.29 12.09 8.66
N ALA A 54 10.77 11.40 9.67
CA ALA A 54 9.80 11.99 10.58
C ALA A 54 10.49 13.10 11.38
N PRO A 55 10.17 14.39 11.16
CA PRO A 55 10.60 15.44 12.08
C PRO A 55 9.92 15.19 13.43
N ALA A 56 10.57 15.59 14.52
CA ALA A 56 9.98 15.59 15.86
C ALA A 56 8.90 16.68 15.99
N ASP A 57 7.90 16.72 15.10
CA ASP A 57 6.93 17.80 15.02
C ASP A 57 5.51 17.26 14.82
N HIS A 58 4.90 16.85 15.93
CA HIS A 58 3.45 16.87 16.07
C HIS A 58 2.92 18.21 16.63
N ASP A 59 3.79 19.18 16.96
CA ASP A 59 3.38 20.47 17.53
C ASP A 59 3.13 21.59 16.49
N ALA A 60 3.56 21.42 15.23
CA ALA A 60 3.45 22.47 14.22
C ALA A 60 2.16 22.44 13.37
N ALA A 61 1.49 21.29 13.25
CA ALA A 61 0.32 21.13 12.38
C ALA A 61 -0.99 21.74 12.92
N ALA A 62 -1.01 22.19 14.18
CA ALA A 62 -2.21 22.74 14.82
C ALA A 62 -2.45 24.25 14.58
N ARG A 63 -1.51 24.98 13.94
CA ARG A 63 -1.60 26.45 13.77
C ARG A 63 -2.08 26.96 12.41
N THR A 64 -2.28 26.09 11.41
CA THR A 64 -2.59 26.53 10.03
C THR A 64 -3.94 26.02 9.53
N GLY A 65 -5.00 26.23 10.32
CA GLY A 65 -6.33 25.74 9.98
C GLY A 65 -7.49 26.53 10.59
N THR A 66 -7.30 27.80 10.88
CA THR A 66 -8.39 28.75 11.12
C THR A 66 -8.19 29.93 10.20
N GLU A 67 -8.97 29.98 9.13
CA GLU A 67 -9.55 31.22 8.59
C GLU A 67 -10.51 30.87 7.45
N GLN A 68 -11.77 31.25 7.68
CA GLN A 68 -12.91 31.12 6.79
C GLN A 68 -12.77 32.11 5.63
N GLY A 69 -13.09 31.65 4.42
CA GLY A 69 -13.37 32.49 3.26
C GLY A 69 -14.71 32.06 2.69
N GLU A 70 -15.76 32.68 3.20
CA GLU A 70 -17.15 32.59 2.77
C GLU A 70 -17.35 33.22 1.37
N SER A 71 -18.51 32.92 0.75
CA SER A 71 -19.09 33.44 -0.51
C SER A 71 -18.46 32.95 -1.83
N ASP A 72 -19.18 32.57 -2.88
CA ASP A 72 -20.58 32.81 -3.23
C ASP A 72 -21.05 31.72 -4.22
N GLY A 73 -22.34 31.42 -4.19
CA GLY A 73 -22.94 30.46 -5.12
C GLY A 73 -22.90 30.93 -6.56
N ASN A 74 -22.62 30.02 -7.49
CA ASN A 74 -23.13 30.13 -8.85
C ASN A 74 -23.75 28.81 -9.26
N ALA A 75 -25.07 28.82 -9.35
CA ALA A 75 -25.88 27.74 -9.87
C ALA A 75 -25.80 27.73 -11.41
N ALA A 76 -25.84 26.51 -11.95
CA ALA A 76 -26.17 26.18 -13.34
C ALA A 76 -25.20 26.61 -14.44
N ASP A 77 -24.33 25.67 -14.85
CA ASP A 77 -24.16 25.40 -16.29
C ASP A 77 -23.69 23.96 -16.51
N THR A 78 -24.64 23.05 -16.75
CA THR A 78 -24.35 21.68 -17.20
C THR A 78 -24.62 21.64 -18.70
N PRO A 79 -23.61 21.53 -19.59
CA PRO A 79 -23.90 21.29 -20.99
C PRO A 79 -24.37 19.85 -21.20
N ALA A 80 -25.56 19.72 -21.78
CA ALA A 80 -26.14 18.46 -22.22
C ALA A 80 -25.27 17.81 -23.31
N ILE A 81 -24.79 16.59 -23.07
CA ILE A 81 -24.10 15.76 -24.06
C ILE A 81 -25.16 15.04 -24.91
N PRO A 82 -25.22 15.21 -26.24
CA PRO A 82 -26.15 14.47 -27.06
C PRO A 82 -25.66 13.02 -27.25
N LEU A 83 -26.49 12.05 -26.86
CA LEU A 83 -26.33 10.65 -27.28
C LEU A 83 -26.81 10.53 -28.74
N ARG A 84 -25.99 9.87 -29.57
CA ARG A 84 -26.32 9.49 -30.95
C ARG A 84 -27.44 8.47 -31.01
#